data_AF-Q5E610-F1
#
_entry.id   AF-Q5E610-F1
#
_cell.length_a   1.000
_cell.length_b   1.000
_cell.length_c   1.000
_cell.angle_alpha   90.00
_cell.angle_beta   90.00
_cell.angle_gamma   90.00
#
_symmetry.space_group_name_H-M   'P 1'
#
loop_
_entity.id
_entity.type
_entity.pdbx_description
1 polymer ?
#
loop_
_entity_poly.entity_id
_entity_poly.type
_entity_poly.pdbx_seq_one_letter_code
_entity_poly.pdbx_strand_id
1 'polypeptide(L)'
;MEQIFNNLTSLDWWFTGIFFVLVGLFFNWLFKWFPSTFKKLNRNNRAKRLKKIRHLRWSQSEINYEISKATGRFVVFCIICLSYLSWLAYKPVQNIFDLHIIVGLIFSLPHLYSWNFCGLTKHAKVKALQSGCNENCV
;
A
#
# COMPACT_ATOMS: atom_id res chain seq x y z
N MET A 1 13.05 -48.41 -8.61
CA MET A 1 14.44 -47.91 -8.60
C MET A 1 14.86 -47.29 -9.93
N GLU A 2 14.39 -47.80 -11.07
CA GLU A 2 14.75 -47.30 -12.40
C GLU A 2 14.29 -45.85 -12.68
N GLN A 3 13.13 -45.43 -12.16
CA GLN A 3 12.64 -44.05 -12.31
C GLN A 3 13.50 -43.01 -11.57
N ILE A 4 14.10 -43.37 -10.43
CA ILE A 4 14.98 -42.47 -9.67
C ILE A 4 16.30 -42.30 -10.42
N PHE A 5 16.82 -43.38 -11.02
CA PHE A 5 18.01 -43.35 -11.88
C PHE A 5 17.79 -42.54 -13.17
N ASN A 6 16.64 -42.69 -13.83
CA ASN A 6 16.29 -41.91 -15.02
C ASN A 6 16.08 -40.41 -14.71
N ASN A 7 15.55 -40.07 -13.53
CA ASN A 7 15.42 -38.67 -13.09
C ASN A 7 16.73 -38.04 -12.61
N LEU A 8 17.70 -38.83 -12.12
CA LEU A 8 19.04 -38.32 -11.79
C LEU A 8 19.89 -38.00 -13.03
N THR A 9 19.55 -38.64 -14.17
CA THR A 9 20.24 -38.48 -15.46
C THR A 9 19.60 -37.39 -16.32
N SER A 10 18.38 -36.95 -16.00
CA SER A 10 17.72 -35.86 -16.73
C SER A 10 18.30 -34.50 -16.33
N LEU A 11 18.75 -33.73 -17.32
CA LEU A 11 19.29 -32.37 -17.13
C LEU A 11 18.31 -31.43 -16.42
N ASP A 12 17.01 -31.65 -16.61
CA ASP A 12 15.94 -30.81 -16.04
C ASP A 12 15.91 -30.84 -14.50
N TRP A 13 16.26 -31.96 -13.89
CA TRP A 13 16.29 -32.11 -12.43
C TRP A 13 17.45 -31.32 -11.79
N TRP A 14 18.62 -31.38 -12.42
CA TRP A 14 19.78 -30.59 -12.01
C TRP A 14 19.55 -29.09 -12.22
N PHE A 15 18.90 -28.71 -13.32
CA PHE A 15 18.55 -27.32 -13.59
C PHE A 15 17.58 -26.76 -12.55
N THR A 16 16.55 -27.52 -12.17
CA THR A 16 15.62 -27.11 -11.09
C THR A 16 16.34 -27.02 -9.75
N GLY A 17 17.18 -28.00 -9.38
CA GLY A 17 17.95 -27.96 -8.14
C GLY A 17 18.87 -26.74 -8.04
N ILE A 18 19.67 -26.47 -9.09
CA ILE A 18 20.59 -25.33 -9.15
C ILE A 18 19.81 -24.00 -9.17
N PHE A 19 18.68 -23.94 -9.89
CA PHE A 19 17.81 -22.78 -9.93
C PHE A 19 17.26 -22.42 -8.54
N PHE A 20 16.78 -23.40 -7.77
CA PHE A 20 16.30 -23.15 -6.41
C PHE A 20 17.41 -22.68 -5.46
N VAL A 21 18.64 -23.22 -5.60
CA VAL A 21 19.79 -22.76 -4.82
C VAL A 21 20.16 -21.31 -5.16
N LEU A 22 20.20 -20.96 -6.46
CA LEU A 22 20.45 -19.60 -6.92
C LEU A 22 19.37 -18.62 -6.46
N VAL A 23 18.10 -19.01 -6.56
CA VAL A 23 16.97 -18.20 -6.08
C VAL A 23 17.04 -18.01 -4.56
N GLY A 24 17.38 -19.06 -3.79
CA GLY A 24 17.58 -18.96 -2.35
C GLY A 24 18.70 -18.00 -1.95
N LEU A 25 19.83 -18.05 -2.66
CA LEU A 25 20.94 -17.09 -2.47
C LEU A 25 20.53 -15.67 -2.84
N PHE A 26 19.78 -15.50 -3.93
CA PHE A 26 19.26 -14.20 -4.35
C PHE A 26 18.33 -13.59 -3.30
N PHE A 27 17.39 -14.36 -2.75
CA PHE A 27 16.51 -13.89 -1.68
C PHE A 27 17.30 -13.52 -0.42
N ASN A 28 18.27 -14.33 0.00
CA ASN A 28 19.11 -14.00 1.17
C ASN A 28 19.89 -12.69 0.96
N TRP A 29 20.42 -12.48 -0.24
CA TRP A 29 21.08 -11.22 -0.61
C TRP A 29 20.10 -10.04 -0.59
N LEU A 30 18.91 -10.22 -1.17
CA LEU A 30 17.85 -9.21 -1.20
C LEU A 30 17.42 -8.82 0.23
N PHE A 31 17.14 -9.80 1.09
CA PHE A 31 16.71 -9.57 2.48
C PHE A 31 17.79 -8.92 3.35
N LYS A 32 19.07 -9.06 3.03
CA LYS A 32 20.15 -8.33 3.73
C LYS A 32 20.20 -6.86 3.33
N TRP A 33 19.95 -6.54 2.07
CA TRP A 33 20.03 -5.16 1.54
C TRP A 33 18.73 -4.35 1.68
N PHE A 34 17.58 -5.01 1.63
CA PHE A 34 16.28 -4.37 1.67
C PHE A 34 16.00 -3.58 2.96
N PRO A 35 16.22 -4.12 4.19
CA PRO A 35 15.81 -3.43 5.41
C PRO A 35 16.66 -2.20 5.73
N SER A 36 17.96 -2.22 5.41
CA SER A 36 18.87 -1.09 5.68
C SER A 36 18.58 0.08 4.74
N THR A 37 18.40 -0.21 3.45
CA THR A 37 18.07 0.77 2.42
C THR A 37 16.69 1.37 2.66
N PHE A 38 15.70 0.54 3.00
CA PHE A 38 14.34 0.99 3.30
C PHE A 38 14.29 1.88 4.55
N LYS A 39 15.03 1.55 5.62
CA LYS A 39 15.16 2.40 6.82
C LYS A 39 15.77 3.76 6.49
N LYS A 40 16.84 3.79 5.68
CA LYS A 40 17.51 5.05 5.27
C LYS A 40 16.60 5.91 4.40
N LEU A 41 15.89 5.30 3.45
CA LEU A 41 14.92 5.98 2.60
C LEU A 41 13.76 6.57 3.43
N ASN A 42 13.22 5.79 4.36
CA ASN A 42 12.12 6.24 5.22
C ASN A 42 12.55 7.40 6.12
N ARG A 43 13.77 7.36 6.69
CA ARG A 43 14.32 8.47 7.49
C ARG A 43 14.49 9.74 6.64
N ASN A 44 15.00 9.63 5.42
CA ASN A 44 15.17 10.77 4.53
C ASN A 44 13.81 11.36 4.10
N ASN A 45 12.84 10.51 3.78
CA ASN A 45 11.49 10.92 3.44
C ASN A 45 10.79 11.61 4.63
N ARG A 46 10.97 11.10 5.85
CA ARG A 46 10.48 11.74 7.08
C ARG A 46 11.11 13.12 7.29
N ALA A 47 12.42 13.25 7.10
CA ALA A 47 13.12 14.54 7.22
C ALA A 47 12.63 15.56 6.19
N LYS A 48 12.49 15.17 4.91
CA LYS A 48 11.93 16.02 3.85
C LYS A 48 10.50 16.47 4.19
N ARG A 49 9.67 15.54 4.69
CA ARG A 49 8.29 15.83 5.10
C ARG A 49 8.24 16.82 6.26
N LEU A 50 9.10 16.67 7.28
CA LEU A 50 9.18 17.60 8.41
C LEU A 50 9.64 18.99 7.99
N LYS A 51 10.63 19.10 7.09
CA LYS A 51 11.05 20.40 6.51
C LYS A 51 9.89 21.08 5.78
N LYS A 52 9.14 20.33 4.97
CA LYS A 52 7.96 20.86 4.27
C LYS A 52 6.86 21.32 5.24
N ILE A 53 6.59 20.53 6.29
CA ILE A 53 5.63 20.91 7.34
C ILE A 53 6.07 22.20 8.05
N ARG A 54 7.36 22.34 8.36
CA ARG A 54 7.90 23.56 8.99
C ARG A 54 7.67 24.81 8.13
N HIS A 55 7.82 24.71 6.81
CA HIS A 55 7.56 25.82 5.90
C HIS A 55 6.06 26.18 5.85
N LEU A 56 5.20 25.18 5.69
CA LEU A 56 3.74 25.36 5.58
C LEU A 56 3.09 25.93 6.85
N ARG A 57 3.75 25.86 8.01
CA ARG A 57 3.22 26.37 9.29
C ARG A 57 3.09 27.89 9.34
N TRP A 58 3.84 28.62 8.52
CA TRP A 58 3.88 30.09 8.59
C TRP A 58 2.72 30.76 7.84
N SER A 59 1.95 30.00 7.06
CA SER A 59 0.82 30.51 6.28
C SER A 59 -0.46 29.78 6.63
N GLN A 60 -1.37 30.46 7.32
CA GLN A 60 -2.66 29.90 7.72
C GLN A 60 -3.55 29.55 6.52
N SER A 61 -3.39 30.25 5.39
CA SER A 61 -4.10 29.92 4.14
C SER A 61 -3.62 28.60 3.54
N GLU A 62 -2.33 28.32 3.59
CA GLU A 62 -1.76 27.05 3.11
C GLU A 62 -2.19 25.86 3.98
N ILE A 63 -2.29 26.06 5.29
CA ILE A 63 -2.79 25.04 6.22
C ILE A 63 -4.26 24.73 5.91
N ASN A 64 -5.10 25.75 5.76
CA ASN A 64 -6.51 25.58 5.40
C ASN A 64 -6.68 24.91 4.04
N TYR A 65 -5.85 25.24 3.04
CA TYR A 65 -5.85 24.57 1.75
C TYR A 65 -5.53 23.07 1.87
N GLU A 66 -4.51 22.71 2.66
CA GLU A 66 -4.16 21.30 2.88
C GLU A 66 -5.23 20.54 3.67
N ILE A 67 -5.93 21.19 4.60
CA ILE A 67 -7.10 20.64 5.30
C ILE A 67 -8.25 20.40 4.32
N SER A 68 -8.66 21.41 3.55
CA SER A 68 -9.73 21.31 2.55
C SER A 68 -9.43 20.26 1.48
N LYS A 69 -8.16 20.11 1.09
CA LYS A 69 -7.72 19.06 0.17
C LYS A 69 -7.80 17.66 0.78
N ALA A 70 -7.58 17.53 2.08
CA ALA A 70 -7.74 16.26 2.79
C ALA A 70 -9.22 15.90 2.97
N THR A 71 -10.05 16.86 3.38
CA THR A 71 -11.49 16.67 3.55
C THR A 71 -12.18 16.38 2.21
N GLY A 72 -11.83 17.09 1.13
CA GLY A 72 -12.37 16.83 -0.21
C GLY A 72 -12.10 15.40 -0.69
N ARG A 73 -10.92 14.84 -0.38
CA ARG A 73 -10.60 13.44 -0.69
C ARG A 73 -11.38 12.44 0.17
N PHE A 74 -11.66 12.79 1.43
CA PHE A 74 -12.52 11.98 2.29
C PHE A 74 -13.96 11.97 1.78
N VAL A 75 -14.47 13.09 1.28
CA VAL A 75 -15.79 13.14 0.65
C VAL A 75 -15.84 12.26 -0.61
N VAL A 76 -14.83 12.34 -1.48
CA VAL A 76 -14.72 11.46 -2.65
C VAL A 76 -14.70 9.98 -2.24
N PHE A 77 -13.99 9.65 -1.15
CA PHE A 77 -13.99 8.29 -0.61
C PHE A 77 -15.40 7.84 -0.20
N CYS A 78 -16.13 8.66 0.56
CA CYS A 78 -17.51 8.36 0.94
C CYS A 78 -18.40 8.14 -0.29
N ILE A 79 -18.27 8.98 -1.32
CA ILE A 79 -19.04 8.82 -2.57
C ILE A 79 -18.72 7.49 -3.24
N ILE A 80 -17.43 7.12 -3.32
CA ILE A 80 -17.06 5.85 -3.96
C ILE A 80 -17.58 4.66 -3.14
N CYS A 81 -17.47 4.69 -1.81
CA CYS A 81 -18.04 3.65 -0.95
C CYS A 81 -19.56 3.52 -1.14
N LEU A 82 -20.28 4.64 -1.22
CA LEU A 82 -21.72 4.62 -1.49
C LEU A 82 -22.03 4.06 -2.88
N SER A 83 -21.27 4.47 -3.91
CA SER A 83 -21.43 3.93 -5.26
C SER A 83 -21.15 2.43 -5.33
N TYR A 84 -20.18 1.93 -4.57
CA TYR A 84 -19.87 0.52 -4.46
C TYR A 84 -20.99 -0.27 -3.77
N LEU A 85 -21.58 0.27 -2.71
CA LEU A 85 -22.74 -0.34 -2.05
C LEU A 85 -23.95 -0.38 -3.00
N SER A 86 -24.19 0.69 -3.76
CA SER A 86 -25.24 0.72 -4.79
C SER A 86 -24.99 -0.30 -5.90
N TRP A 87 -23.73 -0.48 -6.33
CA TRP A 87 -23.34 -1.50 -7.29
C TRP A 87 -23.59 -2.92 -6.76
N LEU A 88 -23.28 -3.15 -5.48
CA LEU A 88 -23.48 -4.45 -4.83
C LEU A 88 -24.97 -4.80 -4.65
N ALA A 89 -25.83 -3.79 -4.53
CA ALA A 89 -27.29 -3.95 -4.46
C ALA A 89 -27.94 -4.29 -5.81
N TYR A 90 -27.17 -4.26 -6.91
CA TYR A 90 -27.69 -4.57 -8.25
C TYR A 90 -27.80 -6.09 -8.44
N LYS A 91 -29.03 -6.58 -8.71
CA LYS A 91 -29.36 -8.02 -8.79
C LYS A 91 -28.42 -8.90 -9.63
N PRO A 92 -27.94 -8.50 -10.83
CA PRO A 92 -27.04 -9.36 -11.60
C PRO A 92 -25.65 -9.49 -10.96
N VAL A 93 -25.23 -8.54 -10.13
CA VAL A 93 -23.98 -8.63 -9.36
C VAL A 93 -24.11 -9.65 -8.22
N GLN A 94 -25.28 -9.72 -7.59
CA GLN A 94 -25.57 -10.70 -6.53
C GLN A 94 -25.48 -12.14 -7.06
N ASN A 95 -26.03 -12.40 -8.25
CA ASN A 95 -25.94 -13.73 -8.89
C ASN A 95 -24.49 -14.17 -9.16
N ILE A 96 -23.60 -13.24 -9.48
CA ILE A 96 -22.17 -13.54 -9.72
C ILE A 96 -21.45 -13.83 -8.39
N PHE A 97 -21.84 -13.15 -7.31
CA PHE A 97 -21.31 -13.41 -5.97
C PHE A 97 -21.72 -14.79 -5.44
N ASP A 98 -22.95 -15.22 -5.72
CA ASP A 98 -23.44 -16.55 -5.31
C ASP A 98 -22.74 -17.69 -6.07
N LEU A 99 -22.39 -17.48 -7.35
CA LEU A 99 -21.64 -18.44 -8.15
C LEU A 99 -20.15 -18.51 -7.79
N HIS A 100 -19.51 -17.36 -7.55
CA HIS A 100 -18.06 -17.28 -7.31
C HIS A 100 -17.67 -16.21 -6.28
N ILE A 101 -17.84 -16.55 -5.00
CA ILE A 101 -17.44 -15.71 -3.84
C ILE A 101 -16.00 -15.18 -3.95
N ILE A 102 -15.07 -16.02 -4.42
CA ILE A 102 -13.65 -15.66 -4.54
C ILE A 102 -13.44 -14.52 -5.55
N VAL A 103 -14.18 -14.52 -6.66
CA VAL A 103 -14.08 -13.49 -7.69
C VAL A 103 -14.59 -12.15 -7.15
N GLY A 104 -15.69 -12.17 -6.41
CA GLY A 104 -16.21 -10.98 -5.72
C GLY A 104 -15.23 -10.40 -4.68
N LEU A 105 -14.49 -11.26 -4.00
CA LEU A 105 -13.48 -10.87 -3.01
C LEU A 105 -12.23 -10.27 -3.67
N ILE A 106 -11.78 -10.82 -4.80
CA ILE A 106 -10.67 -10.27 -5.58
C ILE A 106 -11.02 -8.90 -6.16
N PHE A 107 -12.28 -8.66 -6.56
CA PHE A 107 -12.69 -7.34 -7.07
C PHE A 107 -12.78 -6.26 -5.99
N SER A 108 -13.08 -6.62 -4.74
CA SER A 108 -13.22 -5.65 -3.64
C SER A 108 -11.87 -5.27 -2.99
N LEU A 109 -10.88 -6.18 -3.03
CA LEU A 109 -9.57 -5.99 -2.39
C LEU A 109 -8.73 -4.81 -2.95
N PRO A 110 -8.55 -4.63 -4.27
CA PRO A 110 -7.77 -3.53 -4.83
C PRO A 110 -8.34 -2.17 -4.44
N HIS A 111 -9.67 -2.09 -4.34
CA HIS A 111 -10.39 -0.87 -3.99
C HIS A 111 -10.17 -0.48 -2.52
N LEU A 112 -10.30 -1.45 -1.60
CA LEU A 112 -10.09 -1.25 -0.16
C LEU A 112 -8.63 -0.94 0.19
N TYR A 113 -7.68 -1.66 -0.42
CA TYR A 113 -6.27 -1.56 -0.05
C TYR A 113 -5.61 -0.28 -0.57
N SER A 114 -5.87 0.08 -1.83
CA SER A 114 -5.27 1.26 -2.47
C SER A 114 -5.71 2.55 -1.77
N TRP A 115 -6.95 2.61 -1.28
CA TRP A 115 -7.50 3.83 -0.69
C TRP A 115 -7.16 4.00 0.80
N ASN A 116 -7.19 2.93 1.59
CA ASN A 116 -6.79 2.98 3.01
C ASN A 116 -5.34 3.44 3.18
N PHE A 117 -4.43 2.94 2.33
CA PHE A 117 -3.02 3.32 2.41
C PHE A 117 -2.78 4.79 2.01
N CYS A 118 -3.53 5.27 1.00
CA CYS A 118 -3.48 6.67 0.57
C CYS A 118 -4.12 7.66 1.57
N GLY A 119 -5.14 7.23 2.31
CA GLY A 119 -5.84 8.03 3.32
C GLY A 119 -5.04 8.21 4.61
N LEU A 120 -4.54 7.11 5.19
CA LEU A 120 -3.86 7.10 6.50
C LEU A 120 -2.59 7.98 6.52
N THR A 121 -1.83 7.97 5.42
CA THR A 121 -0.58 8.74 5.31
C THR A 121 -0.83 10.26 5.32
N LYS A 122 -1.99 10.71 4.83
CA LYS A 122 -2.34 12.12 4.65
C LYS A 122 -3.03 12.71 5.88
N HIS A 123 -3.90 11.96 6.55
CA HIS A 123 -4.48 12.39 7.84
C HIS A 123 -3.40 12.64 8.91
N ALA A 124 -2.36 11.79 8.96
CA ALA A 124 -1.22 12.00 9.85
C ALA A 124 -0.44 13.31 9.54
N LYS A 125 -0.48 13.81 8.30
CA LYS A 125 0.17 15.08 7.91
C LYS A 125 -0.62 16.28 8.42
N VAL A 126 -1.94 16.25 8.25
CA VAL A 126 -2.83 17.33 8.71
C VAL A 126 -2.80 17.46 10.23
N LYS A 127 -2.86 16.32 10.96
CA LYS A 127 -2.78 16.32 12.42
C LYS A 127 -1.48 16.92 12.95
N ALA A 128 -0.35 16.66 12.28
CA ALA A 128 0.98 17.22 12.62
C ALA A 128 1.15 18.71 12.24
N LEU A 129 0.31 19.23 11.34
CA LEU A 129 0.24 20.66 11.03
C LEU A 129 -0.59 21.40 12.10
N GLN A 130 -1.73 20.84 12.51
CA GLN A 130 -2.58 21.40 13.57
C GLN A 130 -1.90 21.40 14.95
N SER A 131 -1.27 20.30 15.36
CA SER A 131 -0.65 20.19 16.69
C SER A 131 0.49 21.19 16.91
N GLY A 132 1.24 21.52 15.86
CA GLY A 132 2.34 22.49 15.93
C GLY A 132 1.93 23.95 15.75
N CYS A 133 0.67 24.22 15.38
CA CYS A 133 0.11 25.58 15.37
C CYS A 133 -0.39 25.96 16.77
N ASN A 134 -0.92 25.00 17.52
CA ASN A 134 -1.47 25.21 18.86
C ASN A 134 -0.40 25.58 19.91
N GLU A 135 0.86 25.15 19.72
CA GLU A 135 1.98 25.50 20.60
C GLU A 135 2.54 26.92 20.39
N ASN A 136 2.25 27.55 19.24
CA ASN A 136 2.76 28.88 18.89
C ASN A 136 1.66 29.97 18.87
N CYS A 137 0.45 29.64 19.33
CA CYS A 137 -0.68 30.57 19.42
C CYS A 137 -0.95 31.05 20.87
N VAL A 138 0.04 30.94 21.76
CA VAL A 138 0.04 31.59 23.08
C VAL A 138 1.10 32.67 23.10
#